data_AF-A0A552X1E9-F1
#
_entry.id   AF-A0A552X1E9-F1
#
_cell.length_a   1.000
_cell.length_b   1.000
_cell.length_c   1.000
_cell.angle_alpha   90.00
_cell.angle_beta   90.00
_cell.angle_gamma   90.00
#
_symmetry.space_group_name_H-M   'P 1'
#
loop_
_entity.id
_entity.type
_entity.pdbx_description
1 polymer ?
#
loop_
_entity_poly.entity_id
_entity_poly.type
_entity_poly.pdbx_seq_one_letter_code
_entity_poly.pdbx_strand_id
1 'polypeptide(L)' 'MFGLFKPKDPTKALRKKHAQLLEKGMLAQRKGDIRTYSMLSLEAENLWKEIEALEKKGP' A
#
# COMPACT_ATOMS: atom_id res chain seq x y z
N MET A 1 2.64 -4.73 -34.45
CA MET A 1 3.07 -3.96 -33.26
C MET A 1 2.78 -4.78 -32.01
N PHE A 2 3.66 -5.74 -31.68
CA PHE A 2 3.58 -6.52 -30.43
C PHE A 2 4.77 -6.11 -29.57
N GLY A 3 4.61 -4.97 -28.90
CA GLY A 3 5.59 -4.48 -27.95
C GLY A 3 4.89 -4.15 -26.65
N LEU A 4 5.54 -4.53 -25.54
CA LEU A 4 5.40 -3.92 -24.21
C LEU A 4 4.41 -4.57 -23.23
N PHE A 5 4.49 -5.90 -23.06
CA PHE A 5 4.31 -6.42 -21.69
C PHE A 5 5.58 -6.08 -20.90
N LYS A 6 5.64 -4.87 -20.33
CA LYS A 6 6.63 -4.59 -19.26
C LYS A 6 6.44 -5.67 -18.19
N PRO A 7 7.51 -6.22 -17.58
CA PRO A 7 7.38 -7.13 -16.47
C PRO A 7 6.42 -6.50 -15.45
N LYS A 8 5.33 -7.22 -15.15
CA LYS A 8 4.26 -6.73 -14.28
C LYS A 8 4.89 -6.51 -12.91
N ASP A 9 5.11 -5.25 -12.56
CA ASP A 9 5.63 -4.87 -11.25
C ASP A 9 4.77 -5.57 -10.17
N PRO A 10 5.35 -6.55 -9.46
CA PRO A 10 4.60 -7.39 -8.52
C PRO A 10 4.06 -6.55 -7.36
N THR A 11 4.63 -5.38 -7.11
CA THR A 11 4.26 -4.50 -6.01
C THR A 11 3.17 -3.48 -6.38
N LYS A 12 2.87 -3.30 -7.67
CA LYS A 12 1.90 -2.29 -8.13
C LYS A 12 0.51 -2.44 -7.49
N ALA A 13 0.06 -3.68 -7.30
CA ALA A 13 -1.20 -3.97 -6.62
C ALA A 13 -1.15 -3.61 -5.13
N LEU A 14 -0.04 -3.95 -4.46
CA LEU A 14 0.19 -3.65 -3.04
C LEU A 14 0.28 -2.14 -2.80
N ARG A 15 0.99 -1.41 -3.66
CA ARG A 15 1.09 0.06 -3.62
C ARG A 15 -0.29 0.73 -3.73
N LYS A 16 -1.18 0.18 -4.57
CA LYS A 16 -2.58 0.66 -4.66
C LYS A 16 -3.35 0.40 -3.37
N LYS A 17 -3.22 -0.79 -2.78
CA LYS A 17 -3.86 -1.13 -1.50
C LYS A 17 -3.33 -0.24 -0.36
N HIS A 18 -2.03 0.06 -0.34
CA HIS A 18 -1.41 0.97 0.60
C HIS A 18 -2.01 2.37 0.53
N ALA A 19 -2.14 2.92 -0.68
CA ALA A 19 -2.78 4.24 -0.88
C ALA A 19 -4.23 4.27 -0.36
N GLN A 20 -4.99 3.18 -0.56
CA GLN A 20 -6.36 3.06 -0.03
C GLN A 20 -6.40 3.01 1.50
N LEU A 21 -5.44 2.35 2.15
CA LEU A 21 -5.34 2.31 3.61
C LEU A 21 -5.03 3.70 4.18
N LEU A 22 -4.11 4.44 3.54
CA LEU A 22 -3.81 5.82 3.92
C LEU A 22 -5.01 6.75 3.76
N GLU A 23 -5.74 6.64 2.65
CA GLU A 23 -6.95 7.42 2.41
C GLU A 23 -8.01 7.16 3.48
N LYS A 24 -8.27 5.88 3.79
CA LYS A 24 -9.19 5.50 4.87
C LYS A 24 -8.71 5.98 6.23
N GLY A 25 -7.41 5.89 6.50
CA GLY A 25 -6.78 6.38 7.72
C GLY A 25 -6.99 7.87 7.90
N MET A 26 -6.74 8.68 6.85
CA MET A 26 -7.00 10.11 6.85
C MET A 26 -8.48 10.43 7.12
N LEU A 27 -9.41 9.69 6.50
CA LEU A 27 -10.84 9.89 6.73
C LEU A 27 -11.23 9.55 8.18
N ALA A 28 -10.69 8.47 8.75
CA ALA A 28 -10.90 8.10 10.14
C ALA A 28 -10.36 9.16 11.10
N GLN A 29 -9.14 9.67 10.84
CA GLN A 29 -8.54 10.75 11.62
C GLN A 29 -9.37 12.03 11.57
N ARG A 30 -9.85 12.45 10.38
CA ARG A 30 -10.72 13.64 10.24
C ARG A 30 -12.05 13.49 10.97
N LYS A 31 -12.55 12.26 11.12
CA LYS A 31 -13.76 11.95 11.89
C LYS A 31 -13.50 11.81 13.40
N GLY A 32 -12.25 11.89 13.85
CA GLY A 32 -11.87 11.68 15.25
C GLY A 32 -11.87 10.20 15.68
N ASP A 33 -11.94 9.26 14.74
CA ASP A 33 -11.87 7.82 15.03
C ASP A 33 -10.40 7.38 15.13
N ILE A 34 -9.81 7.66 16.29
CA ILE A 34 -8.40 7.38 16.57
C ILE A 34 -8.08 5.88 16.57
N ARG A 35 -9.04 5.04 16.98
CA ARG A 35 -8.86 3.59 17.00
C ARG A 35 -8.74 3.05 15.58
N THR A 36 -9.68 3.41 14.71
CA THR A 36 -9.66 2.99 13.31
C THR A 36 -8.46 3.57 12.58
N TYR A 37 -8.11 4.84 12.84
CA TYR A 37 -6.89 5.43 12.30
C TYR A 37 -5.64 4.64 12.68
N SER A 38 -5.46 4.32 13.97
CA SER A 38 -4.29 3.57 14.46
C SER A 38 -4.18 2.19 13.82
N MET A 39 -5.32 1.49 13.67
CA MET A 39 -5.38 0.18 13.00
C MET A 39 -5.02 0.27 11.52
N LEU A 40 -5.57 1.25 10.80
CA LEU A 40 -5.32 1.43 9.37
C LEU A 40 -3.89 1.87 9.08
N SER A 41 -3.31 2.72 9.94
CA SER A 41 -1.90 3.11 9.86
C SER A 41 -0.98 1.92 10.07
N LEU A 42 -1.26 1.05 11.04
CA LEU A 42 -0.49 -0.17 11.25
C LEU A 42 -0.59 -1.13 10.05
N GLU A 43 -1.78 -1.30 9.48
CA GLU A 43 -1.95 -2.12 8.27
C GLU A 43 -1.16 -1.52 7.08
N ALA A 44 -1.18 -0.20 6.93
CA ALA A 44 -0.41 0.49 5.89
C ALA A 44 1.09 0.29 6.08
N GLU A 45 1.62 0.45 7.30
CA GLU A 45 3.03 0.23 7.60
C GLU A 45 3.48 -1.22 7.31
N ASN A 46 2.67 -2.20 7.71
CA ASN A 46 2.97 -3.61 7.44
C ASN A 46 2.99 -3.90 5.93
N LEU A 47 2.01 -3.36 5.19
CA LEU A 47 1.94 -3.51 3.75
C LEU A 47 3.12 -2.81 3.05
N TRP A 48 3.59 -1.67 3.59
CA TRP A 48 4.77 -0.99 3.09
C TRP A 48 6.04 -1.84 3.28
N LYS A 49 6.20 -2.48 4.44
CA LYS A 49 7.32 -3.42 4.68
C LYS A 49 7.29 -4.60 3.71
N GLU A 50 6.12 -5.12 3.36
CA GLU A 50 5.98 -6.16 2.35
C GLU A 50 6.40 -5.67 0.96
N ILE A 51 5.99 -4.44 0.57
CA ILE A 51 6.42 -3.80 -0.67
C ILE A 51 7.94 -3.65 -0.70
N GLU A 52 8.54 -3.09 0.35
CA GLU A 52 10.00 -2.93 0.44
C GLU A 52 10.73 -4.26 0.37
N ALA A 53 10.20 -5.32 0.99
CA ALA A 53 10.79 -6.65 0.94
C ALA A 53 10.75 -7.24 -0.47
N LEU A 54 9.66 -7.02 -1.21
CA LEU A 54 9.50 -7.47 -2.60
C LEU A 54 10.39 -6.66 -3.56
N GLU A 55 10.55 -5.36 -3.33
CA GLU A 55 11.42 -4.50 -4.14
C GLU A 55 12.90 -4.78 -3.89
N LYS A 56 13.28 -5.04 -2.62
CA LYS A 56 14.63 -5.49 -2.26
C LYS A 56 14.95 -6.89 -2.79
N LYS A 57 13.92 -7.73 -2.96
CA LYS A 57 14.00 -9.02 -3.66
C LYS A 57 13.85 -8.88 -5.19
N GLY A 58 14.06 -7.68 -5.75
CA GLY A 58 14.02 -7.44 -7.20
C GLY A 58 14.79 -8.49 -8.00
N PRO A 59 14.40 -8.70 -9.28
CA PRO A 59 14.62 -9.91 -10.07
C PRO A 59 16.05 -10.46 -10.05
#